data_AF-A0A2N2DIF8-F1
#
_entry.id   AF-A0A2N2DIF8-F1
#
_cell.length_a   1.000
_cell.length_b   1.000
_cell.length_c   1.000
_cell.angle_alpha   90.00
_cell.angle_beta   90.00
_cell.angle_gamma   90.00
#
_symmetry.space_group_name_H-M   'P 1'
#
loop_
_entity.id
_entity.type
_entity.pdbx_description
1 polymer ?
#
loop_
_entity_poly.entity_id
_entity_poly.type
_entity_poly.pdbx_seq_one_letter_code
_entity_poly.pdbx_strand_id
1 'polypeptide(L)'
;MKAVLDTNILVSALLSPSGNPAKVLDHVLNGNITICFDSRIIAENQDVLRRPKFGFEWKAARQVVDYIVRTGISIVPEPISDVFEDEDDKKFYEVAQSAGAYLVTGNIKHFPRGPVVISPQEFLSILESSR
;
A
#
# COMPACT_ATOMS: atom_id res chain seq x y z
N MET A 1 -0.85 -0.24 -13.81
CA MET A 1 -1.74 0.56 -12.96
C MET A 1 -0.96 1.11 -11.76
N LYS A 2 -1.29 2.28 -11.20
CA LYS A 2 -0.56 2.84 -10.04
C LYS A 2 -1.33 2.64 -8.74
N ALA A 3 -0.62 2.26 -7.68
CA ALA A 3 -1.21 2.07 -6.35
C ALA A 3 -0.30 2.55 -5.22
N VAL A 4 -0.90 2.96 -4.11
CA VAL A 4 -0.28 3.07 -2.79
C VAL A 4 -0.86 1.95 -1.93
N LEU A 5 -0.02 1.17 -1.28
CA LEU A 5 -0.49 0.15 -0.34
C LEU A 5 -0.41 0.70 1.09
N ASP A 6 -1.53 0.67 1.79
CA ASP A 6 -1.52 0.74 3.25
C ASP A 6 -0.69 -0.44 3.81
N THR A 7 0.04 -0.20 4.89
CA THR A 7 0.84 -1.22 5.56
C THR A 7 0.02 -2.43 5.99
N ASN A 8 -1.26 -2.27 6.33
CA ASN A 8 -2.14 -3.41 6.65
C ASN A 8 -2.27 -4.41 5.49
N ILE A 9 -2.18 -3.96 4.24
CA ILE A 9 -2.25 -4.81 3.05
C ILE A 9 -0.98 -5.65 2.97
N LEU A 10 0.18 -5.03 3.18
CA LEU A 10 1.45 -5.74 3.15
C LEU A 10 1.55 -6.78 4.27
N VAL A 11 1.14 -6.42 5.50
CA VAL A 11 1.06 -7.36 6.63
C VAL A 11 0.11 -8.51 6.32
N SER A 12 -1.09 -8.20 5.81
CA SER A 12 -2.12 -9.22 5.53
C SER A 12 -1.70 -10.16 4.40
N ALA A 13 -1.03 -9.64 3.37
CA ALA A 13 -0.50 -10.42 2.26
C ALA A 13 0.55 -11.43 2.72
N LEU A 14 1.42 -11.03 3.65
CA LEU A 14 2.47 -11.89 4.20
C LEU A 14 1.95 -12.90 5.23
N LEU A 15 0.84 -12.59 5.93
CA LEU A 15 0.20 -13.53 6.87
C LEU A 15 -0.68 -14.57 6.17
N SER A 16 -1.38 -14.19 5.10
CA SER A 16 -2.39 -15.03 4.46
C SER A 16 -2.23 -15.05 2.93
N PRO A 17 -1.55 -16.05 2.36
CA PRO A 17 -1.21 -16.09 0.93
C PRO A 17 -2.41 -16.32 0.00
N SER A 18 -3.58 -16.67 0.52
CA SER A 18 -4.80 -16.87 -0.27
C SER A 18 -5.74 -15.65 -0.28
N GLY A 19 -5.47 -14.64 0.56
CA GLY A 19 -6.31 -13.46 0.70
C GLY A 19 -6.17 -12.47 -0.46
N ASN A 20 -7.15 -11.56 -0.58
CA ASN A 20 -7.09 -10.48 -1.57
C ASN A 20 -5.83 -9.60 -1.44
N PRO A 21 -5.32 -9.27 -0.23
CA PRO A 21 -4.03 -8.57 -0.10
C PRO A 21 -2.86 -9.30 -0.75
N ALA A 22 -2.79 -10.64 -0.62
CA ALA A 22 -1.74 -11.45 -1.25
C ALA A 22 -1.84 -11.41 -2.77
N LYS A 23 -3.06 -11.50 -3.33
CA LYS A 23 -3.28 -11.35 -4.78
C LYS A 23 -2.86 -9.96 -5.28
N VAL A 24 -3.16 -8.89 -4.53
CA VAL A 24 -2.68 -7.54 -4.86
C VAL A 24 -1.14 -7.51 -4.88
N LEU A 25 -0.49 -8.09 -3.87
CA LEU A 25 0.97 -8.20 -3.83
C LEU A 25 1.52 -9.03 -5.00
N ASP A 26 0.88 -10.13 -5.39
CA ASP A 26 1.28 -10.92 -6.56
C ASP A 26 1.24 -10.09 -7.85
N HIS A 27 0.23 -9.24 -8.04
CA HIS A 27 0.19 -8.33 -9.18
C HIS A 27 1.31 -7.28 -9.14
N VAL A 28 1.74 -6.84 -7.96
CA VAL A 28 2.92 -5.96 -7.79
C VAL A 28 4.20 -6.71 -8.16
N LEU A 29 4.38 -7.93 -7.65
CA LEU A 29 5.56 -8.76 -7.92
C LEU A 29 5.65 -9.16 -9.41
N ASN A 30 4.52 -9.30 -10.09
CA ASN A 30 4.46 -9.57 -11.53
C ASN A 30 4.52 -8.30 -12.41
N GLY A 31 4.66 -7.11 -11.82
CA GLY A 31 4.80 -5.85 -12.56
C GLY A 31 3.50 -5.31 -13.18
N ASN A 32 2.34 -5.88 -12.85
CA ASN A 32 1.03 -5.39 -13.30
C ASN A 32 0.62 -4.09 -12.58
N ILE A 33 1.11 -3.92 -11.35
CA ILE A 33 0.89 -2.75 -10.50
C ILE A 33 2.24 -2.10 -10.18
N THR A 34 2.33 -0.79 -10.38
CA THR A 34 3.45 0.03 -9.96
C THR A 34 3.12 0.70 -8.64
N ILE A 35 3.90 0.41 -7.60
CA ILE A 35 3.72 1.03 -6.28
C ILE A 35 4.28 2.45 -6.28
N CYS A 36 3.50 3.39 -5.77
CA CYS A 36 3.91 4.76 -5.49
C CYS A 36 4.15 4.88 -3.98
N PHE A 37 5.25 5.48 -3.58
CA PHE A 37 5.62 5.60 -2.17
C PHE A 37 6.44 6.87 -1.92
N ASP A 38 6.51 7.30 -0.67
CA ASP A 38 7.55 8.21 -0.18
C ASP A 38 8.38 7.54 0.93
N SER A 39 9.36 8.25 1.48
CA SER A 39 10.21 7.70 2.55
C SER A 39 9.45 7.39 3.84
N ARG A 40 8.35 8.11 4.13
CA ARG A 40 7.55 7.92 5.35
C ARG A 40 6.82 6.58 5.30
N ILE A 41 6.24 6.24 4.16
CA ILE A 41 5.56 4.95 3.92
C ILE A 41 6.56 3.78 4.01
N ILE A 42 7.76 3.93 3.43
CA ILE A 42 8.78 2.86 3.50
C ILE A 42 9.24 2.63 4.94
N ALA A 43 9.49 3.71 5.71
CA ALA A 43 9.86 3.61 7.11
C ALA A 43 8.79 2.88 7.93
N GLU A 44 7.51 3.26 7.76
CA GLU A 44 6.41 2.60 8.46
C GLU A 44 6.30 1.11 8.11
N ASN A 45 6.38 0.76 6.82
CA ASN A 45 6.36 -0.63 6.41
C ASN A 45 7.49 -1.44 7.08
N GLN A 46 8.71 -0.91 7.12
CA GLN A 46 9.83 -1.58 7.78
C GLN A 46 9.59 -1.73 9.29
N ASP A 47 9.12 -0.68 9.96
CA ASP A 47 8.87 -0.71 11.40
C ASP A 47 7.75 -1.67 11.78
N VAL A 48 6.66 -1.70 11.01
CA VAL A 48 5.53 -2.60 11.25
C VAL A 48 5.91 -4.04 10.99
N LEU A 49 6.61 -4.34 9.89
CA LEU A 49 7.03 -5.70 9.55
C LEU A 49 8.05 -6.29 10.53
N ARG A 50 8.77 -5.46 11.30
CA ARG A 50 9.68 -5.91 12.35
C ARG A 50 8.99 -6.26 13.67
N ARG A 51 7.70 -5.95 13.84
CA ARG A 51 7.00 -6.18 15.11
C ARG A 51 6.90 -7.68 15.40
N PRO A 52 7.39 -8.17 16.57
CA PRO A 52 7.42 -9.60 16.88
C PRO A 52 6.08 -10.31 16.80
N LYS A 53 4.98 -9.58 17.06
CA LYS A 53 3.61 -10.12 17.03
C LYS A 53 3.19 -10.73 15.69
N PHE A 54 3.85 -10.37 14.58
CA PHE A 54 3.55 -10.93 13.26
C PHE A 54 4.39 -12.17 12.94
N GLY A 55 5.50 -12.40 13.66
CA GLY A 55 6.33 -13.60 13.48
C GLY A 55 7.06 -13.69 12.14
N PHE A 56 7.20 -12.59 11.40
CA PHE A 56 7.91 -12.59 10.11
C PHE A 56 9.42 -12.77 10.29
N GLU A 57 10.03 -13.51 9.38
CA GLU A 57 11.49 -13.50 9.20
C GLU A 57 11.88 -12.16 8.54
N TRP A 58 12.63 -11.34 9.27
CA TRP A 58 12.88 -9.95 8.85
C TRP A 58 13.59 -9.85 7.50
N LYS A 59 14.54 -10.75 7.19
CA LYS A 59 15.25 -10.71 5.91
C LYS A 59 14.28 -10.95 4.74
N ALA A 60 13.35 -11.90 4.85
CA ALA A 60 12.31 -12.14 3.85
C ALA A 60 11.33 -10.95 3.73
N ALA A 61 10.84 -10.42 4.85
CA ALA A 61 9.93 -9.27 4.83
C ALA A 61 10.59 -8.03 4.21
N ARG A 62 11.87 -7.79 4.53
CA ARG A 62 12.67 -6.71 3.96
C ARG A 62 12.86 -6.87 2.45
N GLN A 63 13.04 -8.08 1.93
CA GLN A 63 13.16 -8.30 0.49
C GLN A 63 11.94 -7.84 -0.28
N VAL A 64 10.74 -7.93 0.30
CA VAL A 64 9.50 -7.42 -0.31
C VAL A 64 9.50 -5.89 -0.35
N VAL A 65 9.90 -5.24 0.74
CA VAL A 65 10.03 -3.77 0.78
C VAL A 65 11.10 -3.29 -0.20
N ASP A 66 12.27 -3.94 -0.23
CA ASP A 66 13.35 -3.60 -1.15
C ASP A 66 12.94 -3.82 -2.62
N TYR A 67 12.10 -4.82 -2.90
CA TYR A 67 11.49 -5.00 -4.22
C TYR A 67 10.61 -3.81 -4.59
N ILE A 68 9.69 -3.41 -3.70
CA ILE A 68 8.79 -2.27 -3.89
C ILE A 68 9.60 -0.98 -4.14
N VAL A 69 10.66 -0.74 -3.38
CA VAL A 69 11.52 0.44 -3.56
C VAL A 69 12.22 0.42 -4.92
N ARG A 70 12.67 -0.76 -5.37
CA ARG A 70 13.39 -0.91 -6.65
C ARG A 70 12.48 -0.75 -7.87
N THR A 71 11.23 -1.22 -7.80
CA THR A 71 10.32 -1.26 -8.96
C THR A 71 9.23 -0.19 -8.93
N GLY A 72 9.04 0.44 -7.78
CA GLY A 72 8.06 1.50 -7.58
C GLY A 72 8.55 2.89 -8.00
N ILE A 73 7.68 3.87 -7.77
CA ILE A 73 7.92 5.28 -8.06
C ILE A 73 7.97 6.04 -6.73
N SER A 74 9.09 6.71 -6.47
CA SER A 74 9.19 7.64 -5.35
C SER A 74 8.46 8.94 -5.66
N ILE A 75 7.61 9.36 -4.74
CA ILE A 75 6.77 10.55 -4.85
C ILE A 75 7.21 11.55 -3.78
N VAL A 76 7.27 12.82 -4.16
CA VAL A 76 7.33 13.95 -3.23
C VAL A 76 5.93 14.55 -3.21
N PRO A 77 5.10 14.20 -2.22
CA PRO A 77 3.71 14.61 -2.24
C PRO A 77 3.53 16.07 -1.81
N GLU A 78 2.48 16.70 -2.30
CA GLU A 78 2.03 17.99 -1.77
C GLU A 78 1.31 17.77 -0.42
N PRO A 79 1.67 18.52 0.64
CA PRO A 79 0.95 18.43 1.91
C PRO A 79 -0.51 18.85 1.73
N ILE A 80 -1.42 18.10 2.35
CA ILE A 80 -2.85 18.45 2.33
C ILE A 80 -3.28 19.06 3.66
N SER A 81 -4.27 19.94 3.62
CA SER A 81 -4.82 20.60 4.82
C SER A 81 -5.91 19.79 5.52
N ASP A 82 -6.39 18.72 4.90
CA ASP A 82 -7.42 17.84 5.45
C ASP A 82 -6.98 17.27 6.81
N VAL A 83 -7.95 17.20 7.73
CA VAL A 83 -7.80 16.63 9.06
C VAL A 83 -8.16 15.16 9.00
N PHE A 84 -7.27 14.30 9.52
CA PHE A 84 -7.50 12.86 9.57
C PHE A 84 -7.85 12.43 11.00
N GLU A 85 -8.62 11.35 11.14
CA GLU A 85 -8.81 10.72 12.45
C GLU A 85 -7.48 10.18 12.98
N ASP A 86 -6.68 9.60 12.09
CA ASP A 86 -5.30 9.20 12.34
C ASP A 86 -4.36 9.98 11.40
N GLU A 87 -3.58 10.90 11.95
CA GLU A 87 -2.63 11.69 11.18
C GLU A 87 -1.53 10.81 10.53
N ASP A 88 -1.29 9.59 11.04
CA ASP A 88 -0.36 8.67 10.39
C ASP A 88 -0.93 8.12 9.06
N ASP A 89 -2.24 8.08 8.86
CA ASP A 89 -2.85 7.63 7.61
C ASP A 89 -2.67 8.67 6.48
N LYS A 90 -2.48 9.95 6.85
CA LYS A 90 -2.40 11.07 5.91
C LYS A 90 -1.32 10.91 4.84
N LYS A 91 -0.15 10.37 5.21
CA LYS A 91 0.98 10.18 4.28
C LYS A 91 0.62 9.29 3.09
N PHE A 92 -0.21 8.26 3.30
CA PHE A 92 -0.65 7.37 2.21
C PHE A 92 -1.55 8.11 1.22
N TYR A 93 -2.46 8.92 1.75
CA TYR A 93 -3.42 9.66 0.95
C TYR A 93 -2.75 10.79 0.16
N GLU A 94 -1.81 11.52 0.78
CA GLU A 94 -0.97 12.54 0.12
C GLU A 94 -0.23 11.97 -1.10
N VAL A 95 0.42 10.81 -0.93
CA VAL A 95 1.11 10.11 -2.02
C VAL A 95 0.13 9.64 -3.08
N ALA A 96 -1.02 9.08 -2.69
CA ALA A 96 -2.02 8.58 -3.62
C ALA A 96 -2.59 9.70 -4.52
N GLN A 97 -2.95 10.84 -3.93
CA GLN A 97 -3.40 12.01 -4.68
C GLN A 97 -2.32 12.53 -5.63
N SER A 98 -1.12 12.78 -5.11
CA SER A 98 -0.01 13.35 -5.89
C SER A 98 0.40 12.45 -7.06
N ALA A 99 0.31 11.13 -6.88
CA ALA A 99 0.66 10.16 -7.91
C ALA A 99 -0.48 9.85 -8.89
N GLY A 100 -1.72 10.28 -8.61
CA GLY A 100 -2.92 9.79 -9.31
C GLY A 100 -3.02 8.27 -9.21
N ALA A 101 -2.82 7.72 -8.01
CA ALA A 101 -2.78 6.30 -7.72
C ALA A 101 -3.97 5.89 -6.83
N TYR A 102 -4.34 4.61 -6.89
CA TYR A 102 -5.31 4.06 -5.95
C TYR A 102 -4.64 3.78 -4.60
N LEU A 103 -5.19 4.29 -3.51
CA LEU A 103 -4.87 3.87 -2.16
C LEU A 103 -5.64 2.59 -1.82
N VAL A 104 -4.92 1.48 -1.68
CA VAL A 104 -5.48 0.18 -1.33
C VAL A 104 -5.34 -0.03 0.17
N THR A 105 -6.47 -0.18 0.87
CA THR A 105 -6.52 -0.31 2.33
C THR A 105 -7.63 -1.25 2.79
N GLY A 106 -7.42 -1.97 3.90
CA GLY A 106 -8.48 -2.67 4.63
C GLY A 106 -9.32 -1.75 5.53
N ASN A 107 -8.91 -0.50 5.73
CA ASN A 107 -9.45 0.44 6.71
C ASN A 107 -10.07 1.68 6.03
N ILE A 108 -10.87 1.48 4.97
CA ILE A 108 -11.45 2.56 4.15
C ILE A 108 -12.07 3.70 4.97
N LYS A 109 -12.72 3.37 6.10
CA LYS A 109 -13.38 4.34 6.98
C LYS A 109 -12.44 5.37 7.63
N HIS A 110 -11.14 5.13 7.72
CA HIS A 110 -10.17 6.07 8.30
C HIS A 110 -9.75 7.17 7.32
N PHE A 111 -10.09 7.01 6.04
CA PHE A 111 -9.70 7.94 5.00
C PHE A 111 -10.88 8.81 4.57
N PRO A 112 -10.60 10.04 4.07
CA PRO A 112 -11.60 10.84 3.40
C PRO A 112 -12.26 10.04 2.26
N ARG A 113 -13.58 10.16 2.15
CA ARG A 113 -14.32 9.54 1.03
C ARG A 113 -13.84 10.16 -0.28
N GLY A 114 -13.19 9.35 -1.11
CA GLY A 114 -12.70 9.76 -2.41
C GLY A 114 -12.46 8.57 -3.33
N PRO A 115 -12.43 8.79 -4.66
CA PRO A 115 -12.34 7.71 -5.65
C PRO A 115 -11.01 6.94 -5.61
N VAL A 116 -10.02 7.48 -4.90
CA VAL A 116 -8.70 6.87 -4.77
C VAL A 116 -8.65 5.79 -3.69
N VAL A 117 -9.54 5.81 -2.68
CA VAL A 117 -9.48 4.88 -1.54
C VAL A 117 -10.37 3.67 -1.79
N ILE A 118 -9.78 2.49 -1.88
CA ILE A 118 -10.50 1.26 -2.25
C ILE A 118 -10.01 0.05 -1.46
N SER A 119 -10.87 -0.95 -1.33
CA SER A 119 -10.49 -2.25 -0.78
C SER A 119 -9.62 -3.05 -1.75
N PRO A 120 -8.86 -4.05 -1.25
CA PRO A 120 -8.17 -5.00 -2.12
C PRO A 120 -9.09 -5.71 -3.11
N GLN A 121 -10.34 -6.01 -2.71
CA GLN A 121 -11.31 -6.68 -3.59
C GLN A 121 -11.71 -5.78 -4.76
N GLU A 122 -12.11 -4.54 -4.47
CA GLU A 122 -12.48 -3.56 -5.49
C GLU A 122 -11.31 -3.29 -6.45
N PHE A 123 -10.09 -3.19 -5.91
CA PHE A 123 -8.91 -2.97 -6.74
C PHE A 123 -8.65 -4.12 -7.73
N LEU A 124 -8.80 -5.36 -7.28
CA LEU A 124 -8.67 -6.54 -8.15
C LEU A 124 -9.74 -6.54 -9.24
N SER A 125 -11.00 -6.20 -8.92
CA SER A 125 -12.07 -6.10 -9.92
C SER A 125 -11.79 -5.03 -10.98
N ILE A 126 -11.18 -3.90 -10.60
CA ILE A 126 -10.75 -2.84 -11.54
C ILE A 126 -9.63 -3.37 -12.47
N LEU A 127 -8.68 -4.11 -11.92
CA LEU A 127 -7.58 -4.73 -12.68
C LEU A 127 -8.08 -5.75 -13.71
N GLU A 128 -9.07 -6.57 -13.33
CA GLU A 128 -9.69 -7.56 -14.21
C GLU A 128 -10.51 -6.91 -15.33
N SER A 129 -11.21 -5.81 -15.03
CA SER A 129 -12.04 -5.08 -16.02
C SER A 129 -11.23 -4.21 -16.97
N SER A 130 -9.96 -3.96 -16.66
CA SER A 130 -9.03 -3.15 -17.48
C SER A 130 -8.17 -4.00 -18.42
N ARG A 131 -8.40 -5.32 -18.49
CA ARG A 131 -7.78 -6.25 -19.43
C ARG A 131 -8.65 -6.48 -20.65
#